data_AF-A0A7C6A6V9-F1
#
_entry.id   AF-A0A7C6A6V9-F1
#
_cell.length_a   1.000
_cell.length_b   1.000
_cell.length_c   1.000
_cell.angle_alpha   90.00
_cell.angle_beta   90.00
_cell.angle_gamma   90.00
#
_symmetry.space_group_name_H-M   'P 1'
#
loop_
_entity.id
_entity.type
_entity.pdbx_description
1 polymer ?
#
loop_
_entity_poly.entity_id
_entity_poly.type
_entity_poly.pdbx_seq_one_letter_code
_entity_poly.pdbx_strand_id
1 'polypeptide(L)'
;MPTPGTPVPITTDTNLRAAKLRFAVVIGETGRVFLGVAGMNKATGSGVIKEFWLTGAGGGIADELVLESQNGHLLRPADYYVDANVASEGLIVAYWGWAPHWA
;
A
#
# COMPACT_ATOMS: atom_id res chain seq x y z
N MET A 1 5.40 9.59 -0.90
CA MET A 1 4.56 10.18 0.17
C MET A 1 5.23 11.47 0.67
N PRO A 2 4.53 12.61 0.79
CA PRO A 2 5.19 13.91 0.92
C PRO A 2 5.80 14.21 2.29
N THR A 3 5.14 13.83 3.40
CA THR A 3 5.54 14.26 4.75
C THR A 3 5.52 13.09 5.74
N PRO A 4 6.66 12.45 6.03
CA PRO A 4 6.76 11.33 6.97
C PRO A 4 5.97 11.55 8.28
N GLY A 5 5.19 10.56 8.69
CA GLY A 5 4.34 10.64 9.88
C GLY A 5 2.92 11.13 9.60
N THR A 6 2.62 11.48 8.35
CA THR A 6 1.27 11.86 7.90
C THR A 6 0.75 10.81 6.90
N PRO A 7 0.09 9.73 7.35
CA PRO A 7 -0.40 8.70 6.44
C PRO A 7 -1.29 9.29 5.33
N VAL A 8 -1.07 8.82 4.11
CA VAL A 8 -1.79 9.28 2.92
C VAL A 8 -2.65 8.12 2.38
N PRO A 9 -3.92 8.36 2.03
CA PRO A 9 -4.74 7.31 1.42
C PRO A 9 -4.16 6.89 0.06
N ILE A 10 -4.28 5.61 -0.27
CA ILE A 10 -3.80 5.06 -1.55
C ILE A 10 -4.55 5.65 -2.75
N THR A 11 -5.82 5.99 -2.57
CA THR A 11 -6.61 6.76 -3.52
C THR A 11 -7.66 7.56 -2.78
N THR A 12 -8.08 8.68 -3.36
CA THR A 12 -9.24 9.45 -2.91
C THR A 12 -10.55 8.98 -3.55
N ASP A 13 -10.50 8.06 -4.52
CA ASP A 13 -11.70 7.49 -5.14
C ASP A 13 -12.34 6.45 -4.22
N THR A 14 -13.43 6.84 -3.56
CA THR A 14 -14.21 5.99 -2.65
C THR A 14 -15.12 4.99 -3.37
N ASN A 15 -15.27 5.09 -4.70
CA ASN A 15 -16.11 4.20 -5.50
C ASN A 15 -15.32 3.03 -6.09
N LEU A 16 -13.99 3.11 -6.13
CA LEU A 16 -13.15 2.03 -6.63
C LEU A 16 -13.35 0.75 -5.82
N ARG A 17 -13.55 -0.37 -6.52
CA ARG A 17 -13.66 -1.71 -5.95
C ARG A 17 -12.68 -2.63 -6.64
N ALA A 18 -11.86 -3.32 -5.85
CA ALA A 18 -10.80 -4.17 -6.35
C ALA A 18 -10.97 -5.61 -5.84
N ALA A 19 -10.84 -6.58 -6.74
CA ALA A 19 -10.77 -7.99 -6.37
C ALA A 19 -9.41 -8.33 -5.74
N LYS A 20 -8.37 -7.60 -6.14
CA LYS A 20 -6.98 -7.80 -5.69
C LYS A 20 -6.26 -6.47 -5.57
N LEU A 21 -5.39 -6.36 -4.57
CA LEU A 21 -4.44 -5.27 -4.40
C LEU A 21 -3.04 -5.86 -4.19
N ARG A 22 -2.06 -5.34 -4.91
CA ARG A 22 -0.65 -5.69 -4.75
C ARG A 22 0.10 -4.46 -4.30
N PHE A 23 0.91 -4.62 -3.27
CA PHE A 23 1.80 -3.63 -2.71
C PHE A 23 3.22 -4.15 -2.84
N ALA A 24 4.07 -3.39 -3.52
CA ALA A 24 5.47 -3.72 -3.68
C ALA A 24 6.34 -2.51 -3.39
N VAL A 25 7.50 -2.77 -2.80
CA VAL A 25 8.53 -1.77 -2.59
C VAL A 25 9.06 -1.22 -3.92
N VAL A 26 9.32 0.09 -3.96
CA VAL A 26 10.11 0.70 -5.04
C VAL A 26 11.60 0.40 -4.82
N ILE A 27 12.26 -0.19 -5.82
CA ILE A 27 13.69 -0.51 -5.75
C ILE A 27 14.50 0.80 -5.69
N GLY A 28 15.49 0.85 -4.79
CA GLY A 28 16.38 1.99 -4.63
C GLY A 28 15.97 2.97 -3.53
N GLU A 29 14.78 2.82 -2.96
CA GLU A 29 14.40 3.52 -1.73
C GLU A 29 15.20 2.99 -0.53
N THR A 30 15.27 3.79 0.54
CA THR A 30 16.10 3.51 1.72
C THR A 30 15.35 3.47 3.06
N GLY A 31 14.24 4.18 3.21
CA GLY A 31 13.44 4.24 4.43
C GLY A 31 12.21 3.33 4.43
N ARG A 32 12.03 2.51 5.48
CA ARG A 32 10.87 1.62 5.62
C ARG A 32 9.53 2.31 5.31
N VAL A 33 8.66 1.56 4.65
CA VAL A 33 7.32 2.01 4.25
C VAL A 33 6.27 1.13 4.93
N PHE A 34 5.15 1.72 5.31
CA PHE A 34 4.12 1.10 6.11
C PHE A 34 2.79 1.18 5.37
N LEU A 35 2.11 0.04 5.26
CA LEU A 35 0.70 -0.03 4.86
C LEU A 35 -0.16 -0.12 6.11
N GLY A 36 -1.25 0.61 6.15
CA GLY A 36 -2.22 0.56 7.24
C GLY A 36 -3.61 1.00 6.81
N VAL A 37 -4.43 1.32 7.80
CA VAL A 37 -5.78 1.87 7.64
C VAL A 37 -5.83 3.34 8.09
N ALA A 38 -6.98 3.99 7.93
CA ALA A 38 -7.20 5.35 8.40
C ALA A 38 -6.82 5.50 9.88
N GLY A 39 -6.05 6.54 10.21
CA GLY A 39 -5.55 6.77 11.57
C GLY A 39 -4.36 5.90 11.98
N MET A 40 -3.71 5.21 11.04
CA MET A 40 -2.48 4.46 11.35
C MET A 40 -1.40 5.36 11.96
N ASN A 41 -0.59 4.80 12.86
CA ASN A 41 0.56 5.46 13.46
C ASN A 41 1.76 4.51 13.45
N LYS A 42 2.73 4.79 12.58
CA LYS A 42 3.94 3.97 12.44
C LYS A 42 4.86 4.00 13.66
N ALA A 43 4.77 5.01 14.53
CA ALA A 43 5.58 5.09 15.75
C ALA A 43 5.09 4.12 16.83
N THR A 44 3.77 3.86 16.88
CA THR A 44 3.16 2.95 17.86
C THR A 44 2.71 1.62 17.26
N GLY A 45 2.71 1.49 15.93
CA GLY A 45 2.19 0.34 15.20
C GLY A 45 0.66 0.28 15.11
N SER A 46 -0.06 1.24 15.72
CA SER A 46 -1.53 1.25 15.68
C SER A 46 -2.03 1.37 14.25
N GLY A 47 -2.96 0.49 13.85
CA GLY A 47 -3.55 0.51 12.51
C GLY A 47 -2.59 0.15 11.36
N VAL A 48 -1.35 -0.27 11.65
CA VAL A 48 -0.41 -0.78 10.65
C VAL A 48 -0.77 -2.23 10.32
N ILE A 49 -0.89 -2.52 9.02
CA ILE A 49 -1.13 -3.87 8.49
C ILE A 49 0.20 -4.56 8.21
N LYS A 50 1.13 -3.86 7.53
CA LYS A 50 2.44 -4.40 7.18
C LYS A 50 3.50 -3.30 7.11
N GLU A 51 4.67 -3.63 7.65
CA GLU A 51 5.92 -2.92 7.41
C GLU A 51 6.66 -3.59 6.25
N PHE A 52 7.18 -2.80 5.33
CA PHE A 52 7.94 -3.26 4.17
C PHE A 52 9.42 -2.89 4.35
N TRP A 53 10.27 -3.91 4.23
CA TRP A 53 11.71 -3.75 4.21
C TRP A 53 12.19 -3.53 2.78
N LEU A 54 12.94 -2.46 2.61
CA LEU A 54 13.44 -2.06 1.31
C LEU A 54 14.69 -2.84 0.93
N THR A 55 14.93 -2.98 -0.37
CA THR A 55 16.13 -3.64 -0.90
C THR A 55 17.39 -2.77 -0.81
N GLY A 56 17.24 -1.47 -0.51
CA GLY A 56 18.33 -0.50 -0.50
C GLY A 56 18.93 -0.28 -1.90
N ALA A 57 19.99 0.54 -1.97
CA ALA A 57 20.65 0.88 -3.23
C ALA A 57 21.38 -0.31 -3.91
N GLY A 58 21.63 -1.40 -3.16
CA GLY A 58 22.34 -2.60 -3.65
C GLY A 58 21.44 -3.65 -4.32
N GLY A 59 20.12 -3.48 -4.28
CA GLY A 59 19.16 -4.47 -4.79
C GLY A 59 18.95 -5.67 -3.87
N GLY A 60 17.99 -6.53 -4.22
CA GLY A 60 17.57 -7.66 -3.39
C GLY A 60 16.14 -8.12 -3.75
N ILE A 61 15.58 -9.02 -2.95
CA ILE A 61 14.15 -9.40 -3.09
C ILE A 61 13.31 -8.33 -2.40
N ALA A 62 12.51 -7.61 -3.17
CA ALA A 62 11.61 -6.59 -2.67
C ALA A 62 10.45 -7.23 -1.90
N ASP A 63 10.15 -6.68 -0.72
CA ASP A 63 8.97 -7.09 0.02
C ASP A 63 7.69 -6.81 -0.77
N GLU A 64 6.80 -7.79 -0.73
CA GLU A 64 5.50 -7.74 -1.39
C GLU A 64 4.39 -8.14 -0.42
N LEU A 65 3.21 -7.59 -0.65
CA LEU A 65 1.95 -8.05 -0.08
C LEU A 65 0.87 -8.04 -1.15
N VAL A 66 0.13 -9.14 -1.24
CA VAL A 66 -1.08 -9.24 -2.04
C VAL A 66 -2.26 -9.43 -1.11
N LEU A 67 -3.24 -8.55 -1.22
CA LEU A 67 -4.55 -8.69 -0.59
C LEU A 67 -5.54 -9.11 -1.67
N GLU A 68 -6.31 -10.16 -1.39
CA GLU A 68 -7.32 -10.69 -2.31
C GLU A 68 -8.67 -10.73 -1.60
N SER A 69 -9.71 -10.26 -2.28
CA SER A 69 -11.07 -10.28 -1.76
C SER A 69 -11.53 -11.73 -1.59
N GLN A 70 -12.17 -12.03 -0.47
CA GLN A 70 -12.85 -13.30 -0.28
C GLN A 70 -14.36 -13.14 -0.49
N ASN A 71 -14.99 -14.15 -1.10
CA ASN A 71 -16.45 -14.29 -1.17
C ASN A 71 -17.19 -13.08 -1.78
N GLY A 72 -16.60 -12.40 -2.77
CA GLY A 72 -17.22 -11.28 -3.48
C GLY A 72 -17.25 -9.96 -2.70
N HIS A 73 -16.68 -9.91 -1.50
CA HIS A 73 -16.52 -8.68 -0.73
C HIS A 73 -15.30 -7.91 -1.24
N LEU A 74 -15.49 -7.17 -2.34
CA LEU A 74 -14.42 -6.43 -3.01
C LEU A 74 -13.73 -5.45 -2.04
N LEU A 75 -12.42 -5.38 -2.16
CA LEU A 75 -11.57 -4.46 -1.41
C LEU A 75 -11.85 -3.03 -1.86
N ARG A 76 -11.77 -2.08 -0.93
CA ARG A 76 -11.86 -0.65 -1.20
C ARG A 76 -10.49 -0.02 -1.04
N PRO A 77 -9.80 0.35 -2.12
CA PRO A 77 -8.43 0.88 -2.03
C PRO A 77 -8.33 2.16 -1.17
N ALA A 78 -9.39 2.97 -1.11
CA ALA A 78 -9.48 4.17 -0.28
C ALA A 78 -9.44 3.90 1.24
N ASP A 79 -9.71 2.67 1.70
CA ASP A 79 -9.66 2.31 3.12
C ASP A 79 -8.20 2.12 3.61
N TYR A 80 -7.24 2.07 2.68
CA TYR A 80 -5.83 1.81 2.97
C TYR A 80 -4.96 3.06 2.83
N TYR A 81 -3.97 3.16 3.71
CA TYR A 81 -3.09 4.31 3.86
C TYR A 81 -1.63 3.87 3.83
N VAL A 82 -0.76 4.78 3.37
CA VAL A 82 0.68 4.59 3.32
C VAL A 82 1.39 5.71 4.06
N ASP A 83 2.38 5.35 4.86
CA ASP A 83 3.34 6.26 5.48
C ASP A 83 4.76 5.72 5.25
N ALA A 84 5.75 6.60 5.11
CA ALA A 84 7.13 6.25 4.82
C ALA A 84 8.08 6.97 5.79
N ASN A 85 9.22 6.35 6.12
CA ASN A 85 10.21 6.99 6.99
C ASN A 85 10.96 8.15 6.33
N VAL A 86 11.09 8.13 5.01
CA VAL A 86 11.75 9.19 4.23
C VAL A 86 10.71 9.84 3.32
N ALA A 87 10.82 11.17 3.17
CA ALA A 87 9.94 11.93 2.30
C ALA A 87 10.13 11.50 0.84
N SER A 88 9.04 11.55 0.07
CA SER A 88 8.94 11.13 -1.33
C SER A 88 9.08 9.63 -1.60
N GLU A 89 9.36 8.79 -0.60
CA GLU A 89 9.36 7.34 -0.75
C GLU A 89 7.94 6.74 -0.63
N GLY A 90 7.76 5.47 -1.02
CA GLY A 90 6.43 4.84 -1.03
C GLY A 90 6.36 3.40 -1.56
N LEU A 91 5.16 3.01 -1.98
CA LEU A 91 4.87 1.69 -2.54
C LEU A 91 4.34 1.82 -3.95
N ILE A 92 4.69 0.85 -4.78
CA ILE A 92 3.96 0.56 -6.01
C ILE A 92 2.67 -0.15 -5.61
N VAL A 93 1.54 0.47 -5.93
CA VAL A 93 0.22 -0.10 -5.70
C VAL A 93 -0.42 -0.45 -7.03
N ALA A 94 -0.77 -1.72 -7.20
CA ALA A 94 -1.55 -2.20 -8.33
C ALA A 94 -2.89 -2.75 -7.83
N TYR A 95 -3.95 -2.53 -8.61
CA TYR A 95 -5.28 -3.03 -8.30
C TYR A 95 -5.88 -3.74 -9.52
N TRP A 96 -6.73 -4.71 -9.26
CA TRP A 96 -7.52 -5.39 -10.28
C TRP A 96 -8.99 -5.10 -10.03
N GLY A 97 -9.55 -4.23 -10.86
CA GLY A 97 -10.99 -3.98 -10.90
C GLY A 97 -11.73 -5.20 -11.47
N TRP A 98 -13.01 -5.29 -11.14
CA TRP A 98 -13.90 -6.22 -11.84
C TRP A 98 -14.27 -5.63 -13.20
N ALA A 99 -13.84 -6.28 -14.28
CA ALA A 99 -14.28 -5.96 -15.64
C ALA A 99 -14.89 -7.23 -16.26
N PRO A 100 -16.14 -7.19 -16.75
CA PRO A 100 -16.70 -8.31 -17.48
C PRO A 100 -15.94 -8.49 -18.80
N HIS A 101 -15.47 -9.71 -19.06
CA HIS A 101 -14.64 -10.07 -20.22
C HIS A 101 -15.44 -10.27 -21.52
N TRP A 102 -16.73 -9.94 -21.52
CA TRP A 102 -17.66 -10.13 -22.65
C TRP A 102 -18.17 -8.81 -23.26
N ALA A 103 -17.56 -7.68 -22.89
CA ALA A 103 -17.86 -6.38 -23.49
C ALA A 103 -17.18 -6.21 -24.86
#